data_AF-A0A401JBL8-F1
#
_entry.id   AF-A0A401JBL8-F1
#
_cell.length_a   1.000
_cell.length_b   1.000
_cell.length_c   1.000
_cell.angle_alpha   90.00
_cell.angle_beta   90.00
_cell.angle_gamma   90.00
#
_symmetry.space_group_name_H-M   'P 1'
#
loop_
_entity.id
_entity.type
_entity.pdbx_description
1 polymer ?
#
loop_
_entity_poly.entity_id
_entity_poly.type
_entity_poly.pdbx_seq_one_letter_code
_entity_poly.pdbx_strand_id
1 'polypeptide(L)'
;MIDRDPSADLKAENARLIALLEANGIQWRAQPGHVVPPASTPEPSRLSTDEKVALFRRLFRGRTDVYPIRWESKTEGGSIFDANLQW
;
A
#
# COMPACT_ATOMS: atom_id res chain seq x y z
N MET A 1 -33.22 -18.92 -1.22
CA MET A 1 -32.06 -18.02 -1.06
C MET A 1 -30.94 -18.87 -0.51
N ILE A 2 -29.82 -18.98 -1.23
CA ILE A 2 -28.63 -19.65 -0.68
C ILE A 2 -28.05 -18.67 0.33
N ASP A 3 -28.14 -18.99 1.62
CA ASP A 3 -27.50 -18.24 2.69
C ASP A 3 -26.00 -18.41 2.55
N ARG A 4 -25.40 -17.61 1.67
CA ARG A 4 -23.97 -17.51 1.51
C ARG A 4 -23.44 -16.88 2.79
N ASP A 5 -22.84 -17.69 3.65
CA ASP A 5 -22.17 -17.21 4.86
C ASP A 5 -20.94 -16.40 4.45
N PRO A 6 -21.01 -15.06 4.42
CA PRO A 6 -19.91 -14.24 3.92
C PRO A 6 -18.69 -14.38 4.82
N SER A 7 -18.89 -14.80 6.08
CA SER A 7 -17.81 -15.02 7.03
C SER A 7 -17.02 -16.29 6.71
N ALA A 8 -17.67 -17.33 6.18
CA ALA A 8 -17.01 -18.56 5.76
C ALA A 8 -16.12 -18.31 4.54
N ASP A 9 -16.64 -17.60 3.55
CA ASP A 9 -15.90 -17.20 2.35
C ASP A 9 -14.69 -16.33 2.70
N LEU A 10 -14.87 -15.34 3.59
CA LEU A 10 -13.78 -14.47 4.04
C LEU A 10 -12.71 -15.25 4.80
N LYS A 11 -13.09 -16.22 5.63
CA LYS A 11 -12.12 -17.09 6.34
C LYS A 11 -11.35 -17.99 5.39
N ALA A 12 -12.02 -18.55 4.38
CA ALA A 12 -11.38 -19.37 3.36
C ALA A 12 -10.35 -18.56 2.56
N GLU A 13 -10.72 -17.34 2.14
CA GLU A 13 -9.81 -16.45 1.43
C GLU A 13 -8.66 -15.97 2.33
N ASN A 14 -8.93 -15.69 3.61
CA ASN A 14 -7.89 -15.34 4.57
C ASN A 14 -6.85 -16.48 4.71
N ALA A 15 -7.30 -17.73 4.81
CA ALA A 15 -6.42 -18.89 4.87
C ALA A 15 -5.57 -19.04 3.58
N ARG A 16 -6.18 -18.81 2.41
CA ARG A 16 -5.48 -18.82 1.13
C ARG A 16 -4.38 -17.75 1.06
N LEU A 17 -4.69 -16.52 1.49
CA LEU A 17 -3.75 -15.41 1.49
C LEU A 17 -2.58 -15.64 2.46
N ILE A 18 -2.86 -16.18 3.65
CA ILE A 18 -1.83 -16.56 4.62
C ILE A 18 -0.86 -17.57 4.02
N ALA A 19 -1.37 -18.63 3.39
CA ALA A 19 -0.54 -19.65 2.74
C ALA A 19 0.34 -19.04 1.63
N LEU A 20 -0.19 -18.09 0.86
CA LEU A 20 0.59 -17.39 -0.17
C LEU A 20 1.71 -16.55 0.43
N LEU A 21 1.42 -15.80 1.50
CA LEU A 21 2.40 -14.96 2.19
C LEU A 21 3.53 -15.82 2.77
N GLU A 22 3.19 -16.94 3.40
CA GLU A 22 4.16 -17.89 3.96
C GLU A 22 5.03 -18.53 2.87
N ALA A 23 4.43 -18.97 1.76
CA ALA A 23 5.17 -19.54 0.63
C ALA A 23 6.16 -18.55 0.00
N ASN A 24 5.87 -17.25 0.08
CA ASN A 24 6.75 -16.18 -0.41
C ASN A 24 7.70 -15.63 0.68
N GLY A 25 7.67 -16.19 1.90
CA GLY A 25 8.50 -15.73 3.02
C GLY A 25 8.14 -14.33 3.54
N ILE A 26 6.95 -13.82 3.21
CA ILE A 26 6.49 -12.49 3.60
C ILE A 26 5.94 -12.55 5.03
N GLN A 27 6.60 -11.83 5.93
CA GLN A 27 6.16 -11.72 7.33
C GLN A 27 4.88 -10.88 7.42
N TRP A 28 3.76 -11.53 7.73
CA TRP A 28 2.43 -10.89 7.76
C TRP A 28 1.88 -10.68 9.19
N ARG A 29 2.41 -11.41 10.18
CA ARG A 29 2.09 -11.15 11.59
C ARG A 29 3.07 -10.13 12.17
N ALA A 30 2.55 -9.17 12.91
CA ALA A 30 3.37 -8.37 13.79
C ALA A 30 4.06 -9.31 14.79
N GLN A 31 5.39 -9.23 14.89
CA GLN A 31 6.11 -9.99 15.90
C GLN A 31 5.67 -9.48 17.28
N PRO A 32 5.26 -10.36 18.21
CA PRO A 32 4.97 -9.95 19.58
C PRO A 32 6.27 -9.41 20.20
N GLY A 33 6.33 -8.08 20.38
CA GLY A 33 7.54 -7.37 20.82
C GLY A 33 8.01 -6.29 19.85
N HIS A 34 7.52 -6.27 18.60
CA HIS A 34 7.71 -5.13 17.70
C HIS A 34 6.68 -4.05 18.03
N VAL A 35 6.87 -3.42 19.19
CA VAL A 35 6.29 -2.10 19.43
C VAL A 35 6.98 -1.20 18.42
N VAL A 36 6.32 -0.90 17.30
CA VAL A 36 6.79 0.15 16.40
C VAL A 36 6.90 1.39 17.29
N PRO A 37 8.11 1.94 17.52
CA PRO A 37 8.23 3.18 18.28
C PRO A 37 7.30 4.21 17.63
N PRO A 38 6.62 5.09 18.39
CA PRO A 38 5.83 6.16 17.78
C PRO A 38 6.71 6.79 16.71
N ALA A 39 6.23 6.76 15.46
CA ALA A 39 7.03 7.03 14.27
C ALA A 39 7.92 8.23 14.56
N SER A 40 9.22 7.97 14.79
CA SER A 40 10.16 9.06 15.00
C SER A 40 10.03 9.93 13.77
N THR A 41 9.90 11.24 13.98
CA THR A 41 9.89 12.23 12.90
C THR A 41 10.87 11.77 11.85
N PRO A 42 10.44 11.52 10.59
CA PRO A 42 11.31 10.91 9.60
C PRO A 42 12.57 11.78 9.54
N GLU A 43 13.68 11.20 9.98
CA GLU A 43 14.98 11.86 9.93
C GLU A 43 15.11 12.46 8.53
N PRO A 44 15.41 13.76 8.41
CA PRO A 44 15.47 14.41 7.11
C PRO A 44 16.40 13.56 6.25
N SER A 45 15.81 12.98 5.21
CA SER A 45 16.52 12.00 4.39
C SER A 45 17.84 12.62 3.96
N ARG A 46 18.94 11.93 4.31
CA ARG A 46 20.31 12.35 3.97
C ARG A 46 20.55 12.45 2.46
N LEU A 47 19.58 12.01 1.66
CA LEU A 47 19.58 12.07 0.22
C LEU A 47 19.16 13.47 -0.25
N SER A 48 19.98 14.04 -1.12
CA SER A 48 19.59 15.16 -1.97
C SER A 48 18.36 14.82 -2.83
N THR A 49 17.72 15.84 -3.38
CA THR A 49 16.57 15.66 -4.29
C THR A 49 16.92 14.76 -5.48
N ASP A 50 18.09 14.95 -6.08
CA ASP A 50 18.53 14.14 -7.21
C ASP A 50 18.74 12.67 -6.83
N GLU A 51 19.29 12.40 -5.65
CA GLU A 51 19.45 11.03 -5.14
C GLU A 51 18.10 10.36 -4.85
N LYS A 52 17.11 11.10 -4.33
CA LYS A 52 15.73 10.60 -4.16
C LYS A 52 15.11 10.25 -5.51
N VAL A 53 15.26 11.12 -6.51
CA VAL A 53 14.74 10.88 -7.87
C VAL A 53 15.43 9.68 -8.52
N ALA A 54 16.76 9.57 -8.40
CA ALA A 54 17.52 8.45 -8.93
C ALA A 54 17.09 7.12 -8.28
N LEU A 55 16.90 7.10 -6.96
CA LEU A 55 16.41 5.93 -6.24
C LEU A 55 15.00 5.54 -6.70
N PHE A 56 14.09 6.52 -6.83
CA PHE A 56 12.72 6.27 -7.29
C PHE A 56 12.70 5.67 -8.70
N ARG A 57 13.45 6.25 -9.65
CA ARG A 57 13.55 5.71 -11.02
C ARG A 57 14.16 4.30 -11.06
N ARG A 58 15.07 3.99 -10.14
CA ARG A 58 15.70 2.66 -10.04
C ARG A 58 14.72 1.60 -9.55
N LEU A 59 13.96 1.92 -8.49
CA LEU A 59 13.03 0.99 -7.83
C LEU A 59 11.70 0.86 -8.58
N PHE A 60 11.18 1.99 -9.07
CA PHE A 60 9.89 2.08 -9.75
C PHE A 60 10.14 2.37 -11.22
N ARG A 61 10.35 1.29 -11.98
CA ARG A 61 10.35 1.38 -13.44
C ARG A 61 8.90 1.29 -13.91
N GLY A 62 8.49 2.22 -14.75
CA GLY A 62 7.18 2.19 -15.37
C GLY A 62 6.99 0.86 -16.10
N ARG A 63 5.97 0.12 -15.70
CA ARG A 63 5.46 -1.01 -16.48
C ARG A 63 4.72 -0.45 -17.67
N THR A 64 5.26 -0.64 -18.88
CA THR A 64 4.64 -0.14 -20.12
C THR A 64 3.36 -0.90 -20.47
N ASP A 65 3.14 -2.04 -19.83
CA ASP A 65 1.97 -2.91 -19.98
C ASP A 65 0.84 -2.59 -18.98
N VAL A 66 1.04 -1.63 -18.08
CA VAL A 66 0.05 -1.25 -17.05
C VAL A 66 -0.27 0.23 -17.19
N TYR A 67 -1.53 0.53 -17.51
CA TYR A 67 -2.03 1.89 -17.56
C TYR A 67 -2.60 2.32 -16.19
N PRO A 68 -2.33 3.55 -15.73
CA PRO A 68 -2.92 4.07 -14.50
C PRO A 68 -4.44 4.07 -14.62
N ILE A 69 -5.13 3.54 -13.61
CA ILE A 69 -6.58 3.68 -13.51
C ILE A 69 -6.87 5.14 -13.18
N ARG A 70 -7.62 5.82 -14.05
CA ARG A 70 -8.07 7.20 -13.80
C ARG A 70 -9.07 7.16 -12.65
N TRP A 71 -8.69 7.74 -11.52
CA TRP A 71 -9.62 7.97 -10.43
C TRP A 71 -10.37 9.26 -10.73
N GLU A 72 -11.57 9.13 -11.28
CA GLU A 72 -12.47 10.27 -11.47
C GLU A 72 -13.34 10.41 -10.23
N SER A 73 -13.20 11.53 -9.51
CA SER A 73 -14.30 12.00 -8.68
C SER A 73 -15.43 12.45 -9.60
N LYS A 74 -16.67 12.29 -9.16
CA LYS A 74 -17.88 12.68 -9.90
C LYS A 74 -18.06 14.21 -10.02
N THR A 75 -17.03 14.97 -9.72
CA THR A 75 -16.99 16.43 -9.80
C THR A 75 -16.30 16.79 -11.12
N GLU A 76 -17.10 16.96 -12.17
CA GLU A 76 -16.63 17.51 -13.43
C GLU A 76 -15.97 18.87 -13.18
N GLY A 77 -14.67 18.95 -13.41
CA GLY A 77 -13.92 20.21 -13.46
C GLY A 77 -13.40 20.69 -12.10
N GLY A 78 -12.28 20.12 -11.65
CA GLY A 78 -11.54 20.68 -10.52
C GLY A 78 -10.22 19.97 -10.28
N SER A 79 -9.13 20.65 -10.63
CA SER A 79 -7.74 20.27 -10.37
C SER A 79 -7.54 19.67 -8.97
N ILE A 80 -6.87 18.52 -8.88
CA ILE A 80 -6.56 17.84 -7.61
C ILE A 80 -5.36 18.53 -6.94
N PHE A 81 -5.58 19.72 -6.39
CA PHE A 81 -4.69 20.32 -5.39
C PHE A 81 -5.54 20.81 -4.22
N ASP A 82 -6.06 19.87 -3.44
CA ASP A 82 -6.47 20.16 -2.07
C ASP A 82 -5.41 19.62 -1.11
N ALA A 83 -4.53 20.54 -0.74
CA ALA A 83 -3.65 20.41 0.40
C ALA A 83 -4.50 20.54 1.68
N ASN A 84 -5.11 19.45 2.15
CA ASN A 84 -5.48 19.33 3.56
C ASN A 84 -5.90 17.90 3.91
N LEU A 85 -4.96 17.15 4.45
CA LEU A 85 -5.23 16.01 5.33
C LEU A 85 -4.34 16.22 6.55
N GLN A 86 -4.86 16.95 7.54
CA GLN A 86 -4.44 16.81 8.93
C GLN A 86 -5.10 15.56 9.50
N TRP A 87 -4.30 14.76 10.20
CA TRP A 87 -4.73 13.56 10.93
C TRP A 87 -5.44 13.95 12.23
#